data_AF-A0A8C2MN51-F1
#
_entry.id   AF-A0A8C2MN51-F1
#
_cell.length_a   1.000
_cell.length_b   1.000
_cell.length_c   1.000
_cell.angle_alpha   90.00
_cell.angle_beta   90.00
_cell.angle_gamma   90.00
#
_symmetry.space_group_name_H-M   'P 1'
#
loop_
_entity.id
_entity.type
_entity.pdbx_description
1 polymer ?
#
loop_
_entity_poly.entity_id
_entity_poly.type
_entity_poly.pdbx_seq_one_letter_code
_entity_poly.pdbx_strand_id
1 'polypeptide(L)'
;MNDTMATDSPRRPSRCTGGVVVRPQALYNVLLKTLLFAVQAYSGTPLTEEKEKIVWVRFENADLNDTSRNLEFHELHSTGNEPPLLVMIGYSDGMQVWCIPISGEAQELFSVRHGPVRAARILPAPQLGAQKCDNFAEKRPLLGVCKSIGSSGTTPPYCCVDLYSLRTGEMVKSIQFKTPIYDLHCNKRILVVVLQEKIAAFDSCTFTKKFFVTSCYPCPGPNMNPIALGSRWLAYAENKLIRCHQSRGGACGDNIQSYTATVISAAKTLKSGLTMVGKVVTQLTGTLPSGVTEDDVAIHSNSRRSPLVPGVITVIDTETVGEGQVLVSEDSDSDGIVAHFPAHEKPVCCMAFNTSGMLLVTTDTLGHDFHVFQILTHPWSSSQSAVHHLYTLHRGETEAKVQDICFSHDCRWVVVSTLRGTSHVFPINPYGGQPCVRTHMSPRVVNRMSRFQKSAGLEEIEQELTSKQGGRCSPVPGLSSSPSGSPLHGKPTLLSLCFLLYNMNFIDLGSDANFYNVCAVHI
;
A
#
# COMPACT_ATOMS: atom_id res chain seq x y z
N MET A 1 56.45 48.50 4.25
CA MET A 1 55.87 48.09 5.54
C MET A 1 54.35 48.16 5.39
N ASN A 2 53.68 47.08 5.79
CA ASN A 2 52.23 46.81 5.81
C ASN A 2 51.57 46.32 4.51
N ASP A 3 51.78 45.04 4.21
CA ASP A 3 50.71 44.17 3.72
C ASP A 3 50.10 43.45 4.93
N THR A 4 48.84 43.76 5.25
CA THR A 4 48.07 43.06 6.29
C THR A 4 47.38 41.83 5.69
N MET A 5 47.89 40.65 6.06
CA MET A 5 47.21 39.38 5.83
C MET A 5 45.92 39.30 6.65
N ALA A 6 44.78 39.17 5.97
CA ALA A 6 43.54 38.72 6.58
C ALA A 6 43.63 37.21 6.81
N THR A 7 43.55 36.81 8.07
CA THR A 7 43.53 35.41 8.50
C THR A 7 42.17 34.82 8.21
N ASP A 8 42.12 33.91 7.24
CA ASP A 8 40.95 33.07 6.97
C ASP A 8 40.73 32.11 8.14
N SER A 9 39.59 32.26 8.83
CA SER A 9 39.16 31.34 9.87
C SER A 9 38.60 30.06 9.23
N PRO A 10 39.11 28.86 9.55
CA PRO A 10 38.62 27.64 8.94
C PRO A 10 37.18 27.37 9.43
N ARG A 11 36.22 27.50 8.50
CA ARG A 11 34.84 27.04 8.70
C ARG A 11 34.89 25.55 9.05
N ARG A 12 34.54 25.21 10.30
CA ARG A 12 34.23 23.83 10.68
C ARG A 12 33.11 23.32 9.77
N PRO A 13 33.25 22.15 9.13
CA PRO A 13 32.10 21.49 8.54
C PRO A 13 31.12 21.13 9.65
N SER A 14 29.88 21.62 9.51
CA SER A 14 28.75 21.25 10.36
C SER A 14 28.52 19.74 10.25
N ARG A 15 28.89 18.99 11.30
CA ARG A 15 28.54 17.57 11.43
C ARG A 15 27.05 17.47 11.77
N CYS A 16 26.25 16.90 10.88
CA CYS A 16 24.83 16.56 11.10
C CYS A 16 24.66 15.28 11.94
N THR A 17 25.41 15.10 13.03
CA THR A 17 25.29 13.93 13.92
C THR A 17 24.51 14.21 15.21
N GLY A 18 23.79 15.33 15.30
CA GLY A 18 23.03 15.77 16.48
C GLY A 18 21.54 15.42 16.49
N GLY A 19 21.13 14.31 15.86
CA GLY A 19 19.73 13.87 15.90
C GLY A 19 19.29 13.48 17.32
N VAL A 20 18.06 13.79 17.71
CA VAL A 20 17.51 13.39 19.00
C VAL A 20 17.41 11.86 19.05
N VAL A 21 18.00 11.25 20.08
CA VAL A 21 17.95 9.79 20.33
C VAL A 21 17.04 9.54 21.51
N VAL A 22 16.04 8.68 21.31
CA VAL A 22 15.05 8.29 22.29
C VAL A 22 15.23 6.81 22.64
N ARG A 23 15.50 6.54 23.92
CA ARG A 23 15.62 5.16 24.42
C ARG A 23 14.25 4.57 24.74
N PRO A 24 14.06 3.26 24.50
CA PRO A 24 12.84 2.59 24.88
C PRO A 24 12.68 2.60 26.41
N GLN A 25 11.58 3.15 26.92
CA GLN A 25 11.16 2.92 28.31
C GLN A 25 10.50 1.54 28.44
N ALA A 26 10.87 0.82 29.50
CA ALA A 26 10.29 -0.48 29.85
C ALA A 26 8.85 -0.30 30.35
N LEU A 27 7.91 -0.34 29.43
CA LEU A 27 6.50 -0.58 29.74
C LEU A 27 6.17 -1.99 29.23
N TYR A 28 5.72 -2.84 30.15
CA TYR A 28 5.10 -4.11 29.77
C TYR A 28 3.92 -3.80 28.85
N ASN A 29 4.05 -4.21 27.59
CA ASN A 29 3.12 -4.04 26.49
C ASN A 29 3.11 -2.66 25.82
N VAL A 30 3.34 -2.68 24.50
CA VAL A 30 3.18 -1.62 23.49
C VAL A 30 4.43 -0.76 23.23
N LEU A 31 5.25 -1.19 22.27
CA LEU A 31 6.42 -0.47 21.73
C LEU A 31 6.07 0.94 21.19
N LEU A 32 4.83 1.15 20.72
CA LEU A 32 4.40 2.41 20.09
C LEU A 32 3.97 3.48 21.10
N LYS A 33 3.49 3.08 22.30
CA LYS A 33 3.22 4.02 23.40
C LYS A 33 4.49 4.73 23.81
N THR A 34 5.60 4.01 23.81
CA THR A 34 6.92 4.50 24.22
C THR A 34 7.43 5.62 23.33
N LEU A 35 7.20 5.56 22.01
CA LEU A 35 7.66 6.61 21.09
C LEU A 35 6.84 7.91 21.26
N LEU A 36 5.52 7.81 21.33
CA LEU A 36 4.62 8.97 21.47
C LEU A 36 4.80 9.70 22.81
N PHE A 37 4.90 8.96 23.92
CA PHE A 37 5.15 9.57 25.23
C PHE A 37 6.57 10.15 25.35
N ALA A 38 7.56 9.55 24.70
CA ALA A 38 8.92 10.09 24.73
C ALA A 38 9.07 11.34 23.85
N VAL A 39 8.47 11.39 22.66
CA VAL A 39 8.45 12.62 21.82
C VAL A 39 7.83 13.79 22.58
N GLN A 40 6.79 13.54 23.40
CA GLN A 40 6.16 14.56 24.25
C GLN A 40 7.00 14.98 25.48
N ALA A 41 7.94 14.15 25.94
CA ALA A 41 8.72 14.42 27.15
C ALA A 41 9.97 15.30 26.90
N TYR A 42 10.42 15.46 25.65
CA TYR A 42 11.68 16.16 25.33
C TYR A 42 11.52 17.61 24.82
N SER A 43 10.30 18.14 24.69
CA SER A 43 10.06 19.57 24.46
C SER A 43 10.19 20.37 25.76
N GLY A 44 11.42 20.54 26.25
CA GLY A 44 11.73 21.24 27.49
C GLY A 44 11.57 22.76 27.39
N THR A 45 10.34 23.25 27.47
CA THR A 45 10.01 24.64 27.89
C THR A 45 8.62 24.65 28.53
N PRO A 46 8.41 25.25 29.71
CA PRO A 46 7.07 25.44 30.23
C PRO A 46 6.42 26.59 29.47
N LEU A 47 5.24 26.38 28.87
CA LEU A 47 4.15 27.33 28.58
C LEU A 47 3.31 26.83 27.39
N THR A 48 1.98 26.82 27.57
CA THR A 48 0.89 26.49 26.60
C THR A 48 0.89 25.06 26.02
N GLU A 49 -0.02 24.22 26.51
CA GLU A 49 -0.36 22.91 25.94
C GLU A 49 -1.02 23.05 24.54
N GLU A 50 -0.26 23.40 23.51
CA GLU A 50 -0.65 23.05 22.15
C GLU A 50 -0.11 21.65 21.85
N LYS A 51 -0.89 20.62 22.16
CA LYS A 51 -0.57 19.24 21.76
C LYS A 51 -0.50 19.20 20.23
N GLU A 52 0.69 18.95 19.68
CA GLU A 52 0.88 18.79 18.23
C GLU A 52 -0.10 17.73 17.68
N LYS A 53 -0.98 18.14 16.75
CA LYS A 53 -1.98 17.24 16.17
C LYS A 53 -1.34 16.37 15.10
N ILE A 54 -1.33 15.05 15.33
CA ILE A 54 -0.92 14.07 14.32
C ILE A 54 -2.03 13.95 13.26
N VAL A 55 -1.66 14.16 12.01
CA VAL A 55 -2.57 14.09 10.85
C VAL A 55 -2.50 12.71 10.19
N TRP A 56 -1.30 12.15 10.09
CA TRP A 56 -1.09 10.82 9.53
C TRP A 56 0.19 10.17 10.06
N VAL A 57 0.25 8.84 10.01
CA VAL A 57 1.43 8.03 10.33
C VAL A 57 1.64 7.01 9.22
N ARG A 58 2.90 6.84 8.81
CA ARG A 58 3.33 5.82 7.85
C ARG A 58 4.54 5.08 8.35
N PHE A 59 4.60 3.81 7.99
CA PHE A 59 5.74 2.95 8.23
C PHE A 59 6.37 2.64 6.87
N GLU A 60 7.69 2.81 6.79
CA GLU A 60 8.43 2.65 5.54
C GLU A 60 9.69 1.81 5.80
N ASN A 61 10.14 1.15 4.74
CA ASN A 61 11.46 0.52 4.71
C ASN A 61 12.39 1.39 3.86
N ALA A 62 13.66 1.44 4.23
CA ALA A 62 14.67 2.16 3.47
C ALA A 62 15.91 1.31 3.25
N ASP A 63 16.61 1.58 2.16
CA ASP A 63 17.92 0.99 1.85
C ASP A 63 19.04 1.60 2.73
N LEU A 64 18.76 1.91 4.00
CA LEU A 64 19.72 2.50 4.95
C LEU A 64 20.87 1.54 5.28
N ASN A 65 20.63 0.24 5.17
CA ASN A 65 21.60 -0.81 5.47
C ASN A 65 22.63 -1.08 4.39
N ASP A 66 22.53 -0.44 3.23
CA ASP A 66 23.54 -0.61 2.18
C ASP A 66 24.87 0.01 2.64
N THR A 67 25.71 -0.82 3.25
CA THR A 67 27.00 -0.43 3.85
C THR A 67 27.97 0.17 2.84
N SER A 68 27.83 -0.18 1.56
CA SER A 68 28.65 0.38 0.49
C SER A 68 28.33 1.84 0.20
N ARG A 69 27.09 2.26 0.50
CA ARG A 69 26.59 3.62 0.25
C ARG A 69 26.43 4.42 1.54
N ASN A 70 26.09 3.79 2.65
CA ASN A 70 25.62 4.42 3.88
C ASN A 70 26.56 4.18 5.07
N LEU A 71 27.87 4.39 4.86
CA LEU A 71 28.89 4.16 5.89
C LEU A 71 28.63 4.96 7.18
N GLU A 72 28.04 6.15 7.07
CA GLU A 72 27.67 7.02 8.19
C GLU A 72 26.48 6.48 9.01
N PHE A 73 25.61 5.66 8.42
CA PHE A 73 24.52 4.98 9.12
C PHE A 73 24.96 3.63 9.72
N HIS A 74 26.14 3.12 9.35
CA HIS A 74 26.67 1.85 9.85
C HIS A 74 26.98 1.88 11.35
N GLU A 75 27.46 3.02 11.88
CA GLU A 75 27.72 3.17 13.32
C GLU A 75 26.42 3.09 14.16
N LEU A 76 25.25 3.33 13.55
CA LEU A 76 23.93 3.27 14.20
C LEU A 76 23.29 1.86 14.16
N HIS A 77 23.78 0.97 13.31
CA HIS A 77 23.13 -0.32 12.98
C HIS A 77 23.97 -1.54 13.39
N SER A 78 24.67 -1.47 14.54
CA SER A 78 25.76 -2.37 14.93
C SER A 78 25.41 -3.87 15.14
N THR A 79 24.25 -4.40 14.75
CA THR A 79 23.88 -5.81 15.04
C THR A 79 23.05 -6.58 14.00
N GLY A 80 22.93 -6.15 12.73
CA GLY A 80 22.25 -7.01 11.75
C GLY A 80 22.16 -6.50 10.31
N ASN A 81 21.93 -7.44 9.38
CA ASN A 81 21.70 -7.17 7.96
C ASN A 81 20.26 -6.71 7.65
N GLU A 82 19.34 -6.73 8.63
CA GLU A 82 17.92 -6.36 8.41
C GLU A 82 17.69 -4.85 8.51
N PRO A 83 16.99 -4.23 7.54
CA PRO A 83 16.78 -2.78 7.48
C PRO A 83 16.00 -2.26 8.69
N PRO A 84 16.34 -1.09 9.24
CA PRO A 84 15.57 -0.48 10.31
C PRO A 84 14.16 -0.12 9.83
N LEU A 85 13.21 -0.15 10.76
CA LEU A 85 11.87 0.34 10.51
C LEU A 85 11.89 1.87 10.53
N LEU A 86 11.35 2.52 9.50
CA LEU A 86 11.13 3.96 9.53
C LEU A 86 9.70 4.28 9.91
N VAL A 87 9.53 5.26 10.80
CA VAL A 87 8.24 5.81 11.19
C VAL A 87 8.18 7.26 10.76
N MET A 88 7.25 7.59 9.87
CA MET A 88 6.99 8.93 9.39
C MET A 88 5.72 9.46 10.03
N ILE A 89 5.81 10.62 10.67
CA ILE A 89 4.69 11.24 11.39
C ILE A 89 4.44 12.61 10.78
N GLY A 90 3.27 12.82 10.19
CA GLY A 90 2.83 14.12 9.69
C GLY A 90 1.99 14.84 10.73
N TYR A 91 2.35 16.08 11.03
CA TYR A 91 1.65 16.98 11.94
C TYR A 91 0.88 18.05 11.17
N SER A 92 0.04 18.80 11.86
CA SER A 92 -0.61 19.99 11.29
C SER A 92 0.37 21.08 10.87
N ASP A 93 1.59 21.10 11.42
CA ASP A 93 2.61 22.12 11.18
C ASP A 93 3.89 21.59 10.50
N GLY A 94 3.95 20.30 10.17
CA GLY A 94 5.22 19.70 9.79
C GLY A 94 5.21 18.18 9.65
N MET A 95 6.39 17.59 9.71
CA MET A 95 6.59 16.14 9.67
C MET A 95 7.94 15.77 10.29
N GLN A 96 8.01 14.57 10.88
CA GLN A 96 9.24 13.92 11.31
C GLN A 96 9.39 12.53 10.69
N VAL A 97 10.65 12.09 10.55
CA VAL A 97 11.03 10.72 10.18
C VAL A 97 11.95 10.17 11.25
N TRP A 98 11.56 9.04 11.82
CA TRP A 98 12.28 8.34 12.88
C TRP A 98 12.78 6.99 12.37
N CYS A 99 14.03 6.66 12.67
CA CYS A 99 14.64 5.37 12.45
C CYS A 99 14.56 4.53 13.72
N ILE A 100 13.99 3.33 13.61
CA ILE A 100 13.89 2.38 14.72
C ILE A 100 14.69 1.13 14.34
N PRO A 101 15.97 1.05 14.74
CA PRO A 101 16.78 -0.15 14.58
C PRO A 101 16.25 -1.30 15.47
N ILE A 102 16.78 -2.51 15.26
CA ILE A 102 16.43 -3.70 16.06
C ILE A 102 16.72 -3.51 17.56
N SER A 103 17.69 -2.66 17.90
CA SER A 103 17.97 -2.29 19.31
C SER A 103 16.81 -1.54 19.98
N GLY A 104 15.88 -0.99 19.20
CA GLY A 104 14.73 -0.22 19.68
C GLY A 104 15.05 1.23 20.07
N GLU A 105 16.31 1.68 19.96
CA GLU A 105 16.69 3.08 20.20
C GLU A 105 16.30 3.94 18.99
N ALA A 106 15.17 4.65 19.10
CA ALA A 106 14.65 5.45 18.01
C ALA A 106 15.49 6.72 17.82
N GLN A 107 15.80 7.06 16.58
CA GLN A 107 16.58 8.24 16.23
C GLN A 107 15.85 9.08 15.20
N GLU A 108 15.80 10.40 15.39
CA GLU A 108 15.28 11.31 14.39
C GLU A 108 16.26 11.41 13.20
N LEU A 109 15.77 11.13 11.98
CA LEU A 109 16.52 11.29 10.73
C LEU A 109 16.20 12.60 10.01
N PHE A 110 14.96 13.07 10.12
CA PHE A 110 14.49 14.25 9.39
C PHE A 110 13.35 14.91 10.14
N SER A 111 13.34 16.24 10.13
CA SER A 111 12.27 17.05 10.72
C SER A 111 12.07 18.32 9.92
N VAL A 112 10.81 18.67 9.67
CA VAL A 112 10.44 19.93 9.00
C VAL A 112 9.18 20.51 9.59
N ARG A 113 9.18 21.81 9.88
CA ARG A 113 8.07 22.55 10.53
C ARG A 113 7.47 23.66 9.66
N HIS A 114 7.55 23.52 8.34
CA HIS A 114 7.11 24.53 7.37
C HIS A 114 5.69 24.27 6.85
N GLY A 115 4.76 24.00 7.77
CA GLY A 115 3.36 23.74 7.47
C GLY A 115 3.05 22.27 7.16
N PRO A 116 1.76 21.95 6.99
CA PRO A 116 1.31 20.57 6.88
C PRO A 116 1.89 19.89 5.65
N VAL A 117 2.33 18.64 5.84
CA VAL A 117 2.76 17.75 4.76
C VAL A 117 1.57 16.88 4.38
N ARG A 118 1.20 16.88 3.09
CA ARG A 118 0.08 16.05 2.60
C ARG A 118 0.50 14.63 2.31
N ALA A 119 1.66 14.47 1.69
CA ALA A 119 2.19 13.17 1.31
C ALA A 119 3.71 13.20 1.39
N ALA A 120 4.30 12.10 1.84
CA ALA A 120 5.73 11.87 1.78
C ALA A 120 6.01 10.39 1.58
N ARG A 121 7.14 10.06 0.94
CA ARG A 121 7.61 8.68 0.70
C ARG A 121 9.13 8.61 0.71
N ILE A 122 9.66 7.52 1.25
CA ILE A 122 11.07 7.17 1.10
C ILE A 122 11.28 6.61 -0.30
N LEU A 123 12.19 7.21 -1.06
CA LEU A 123 12.43 6.83 -2.45
C LEU A 123 13.51 5.74 -2.50
N PRO A 124 13.14 4.49 -2.86
CA PRO A 124 14.09 3.38 -2.85
C PRO A 124 15.19 3.60 -3.89
N ALA A 125 16.34 2.98 -3.65
CA ALA A 125 17.42 2.98 -4.61
C ALA A 125 16.96 2.28 -5.90
N PRO A 126 17.26 2.87 -7.08
CA PRO A 126 16.73 2.39 -8.32
C PRO A 126 17.36 1.04 -8.70
N GLN A 127 16.58 0.21 -9.39
CA GLN A 127 17.10 -1.00 -10.00
C GLN A 127 17.84 -0.61 -11.28
N LEU A 128 19.17 -0.60 -11.22
CA LEU A 128 20.03 -0.22 -12.34
C LEU A 128 20.08 -1.36 -13.37
N GLY A 129 19.70 -1.04 -14.61
CA GLY A 129 20.03 -1.87 -15.77
C GLY A 129 21.45 -1.56 -16.27
N ALA A 130 21.96 -2.35 -17.22
CA ALA A 130 23.34 -2.28 -17.70
C ALA A 130 23.80 -0.90 -18.24
N GLN A 131 22.86 -0.01 -18.61
CA GLN A 131 23.16 1.31 -19.15
C GLN A 131 22.60 2.49 -18.33
N LYS A 132 21.93 2.23 -17.20
CA LYS A 132 21.37 3.31 -16.37
C LYS A 132 22.30 3.64 -15.20
N CYS A 133 22.62 4.92 -15.06
CA CYS A 133 23.28 5.47 -13.87
C CYS A 133 22.26 6.22 -13.01
N ASP A 134 22.42 6.18 -11.69
CA ASP A 134 21.61 6.96 -10.75
C ASP A 134 22.27 8.31 -10.49
N ASN A 135 21.65 9.39 -11.00
CA ASN A 135 22.19 10.75 -10.87
C ASN A 135 22.22 11.24 -9.41
N PHE A 136 21.53 10.54 -8.51
CA PHE A 136 21.43 10.89 -7.10
C PHE A 136 22.06 9.86 -6.17
N ALA A 137 22.90 8.94 -6.69
CA ALA A 137 23.50 7.86 -5.92
C ALA A 137 24.17 8.36 -4.61
N GLU A 138 24.99 9.41 -4.71
CA GLU A 138 25.71 10.02 -3.57
C GLU A 138 24.78 10.76 -2.58
N LYS A 139 23.57 11.09 -3.00
CA LYS A 139 22.58 11.81 -2.19
C LYS A 139 21.55 10.88 -1.55
N ARG A 140 21.56 9.59 -1.87
CA ARG A 140 20.65 8.61 -1.25
C ARG A 140 21.02 8.30 0.20
N PRO A 141 20.03 7.92 1.03
CA PRO A 141 18.62 7.74 0.71
C PRO A 141 17.86 9.06 0.53
N LEU A 142 16.83 9.04 -0.33
CA LEU A 142 16.05 10.23 -0.67
C LEU A 142 14.64 10.16 -0.06
N LEU A 143 14.12 11.31 0.33
CA LEU A 143 12.76 11.49 0.83
C LEU A 143 12.03 12.48 -0.10
N GLY A 144 10.91 12.05 -0.68
CA GLY A 144 10.01 12.96 -1.41
C GLY A 144 8.93 13.51 -0.47
N VAL A 145 8.75 14.84 -0.45
CA VAL A 145 7.80 15.53 0.44
C VAL A 145 6.93 16.50 -0.34
N CYS A 146 5.61 16.41 -0.17
CA CYS A 146 4.64 17.36 -0.69
C CYS A 146 4.10 18.27 0.42
N LYS A 147 4.53 19.54 0.42
CA LYS A 147 4.24 20.53 1.47
C LYS A 147 3.14 21.50 1.05
N SER A 148 2.49 22.12 2.05
CA SER A 148 1.47 23.15 1.82
C SER A 148 2.02 24.48 1.29
N ILE A 149 3.30 24.80 1.49
CA ILE A 149 3.89 26.05 1.02
C ILE A 149 4.94 25.68 -0.03
N GLY A 150 4.73 26.11 -1.28
CA GLY A 150 5.76 25.93 -2.31
C GLY A 150 6.92 26.91 -2.10
N SER A 151 8.09 26.54 -2.60
CA SER A 151 9.36 27.26 -2.37
C SER A 151 9.34 28.73 -2.85
N SER A 152 8.37 29.10 -3.68
CA SER A 152 8.02 30.47 -4.03
C SER A 152 6.58 30.76 -3.57
N GLY A 153 6.40 31.75 -2.68
CA GLY A 153 5.12 32.09 -2.03
C GLY A 153 3.96 32.54 -2.93
N THR A 154 4.01 32.24 -4.23
CA THR A 154 2.94 32.47 -5.22
C THR A 154 2.26 31.17 -5.67
N THR A 155 2.77 30.01 -5.26
CA THR A 155 2.25 28.70 -5.68
C THR A 155 1.09 28.25 -4.79
N PRO A 156 -0.01 27.71 -5.37
CA PRO A 156 -1.08 27.11 -4.57
C PRO A 156 -0.54 25.97 -3.68
N PRO A 157 -1.20 25.67 -2.56
CA PRO A 157 -0.70 24.67 -1.63
C PRO A 157 -0.67 23.28 -2.25
N TYR A 158 0.34 22.48 -1.86
CA TYR A 158 0.52 21.10 -2.31
C TYR A 158 0.79 20.94 -3.81
N CYS A 159 1.46 21.91 -4.42
CA CYS A 159 1.80 21.90 -5.85
C CYS A 159 3.27 21.53 -6.13
N CYS A 160 4.06 21.14 -5.13
CA CYS A 160 5.44 20.72 -5.31
C CYS A 160 5.74 19.39 -4.62
N VAL A 161 6.68 18.65 -5.19
CA VAL A 161 7.38 17.54 -4.54
C VAL A 161 8.84 17.92 -4.38
N ASP A 162 9.27 18.13 -3.14
CA ASP A 162 10.66 18.42 -2.80
C ASP A 162 11.36 17.12 -2.43
N LEU A 163 12.50 16.85 -3.05
CA LEU A 163 13.35 15.70 -2.80
C LEU A 163 14.47 16.12 -1.86
N TYR A 164 14.54 15.48 -0.69
CA TYR A 164 15.57 15.69 0.32
C TYR A 164 16.52 14.51 0.37
N SER A 165 17.80 14.79 0.55
CA SER A 165 18.77 13.77 0.97
C SER A 165 18.62 13.56 2.47
N LEU A 166 18.32 12.34 2.89
CA LEU A 166 18.32 12.00 4.32
C LEU A 166 19.74 11.92 4.90
N ARG A 167 20.76 11.82 4.04
CA ARG A 167 22.16 11.89 4.45
C ARG A 167 22.55 13.32 4.82
N THR A 168 22.30 14.28 3.93
CA THR A 168 22.78 15.67 4.12
C THR A 168 21.73 16.59 4.73
N GLY A 169 20.45 16.19 4.74
CA GLY A 169 19.31 17.03 5.09
C GLY A 169 18.94 18.07 4.02
N GLU A 170 19.70 18.13 2.92
CA GLU A 170 19.52 19.16 1.89
C GLU A 170 18.45 18.78 0.86
N MET A 171 17.75 19.79 0.35
CA MET A 171 16.88 19.62 -0.81
C MET A 171 17.75 19.46 -2.08
N VAL A 172 17.61 18.35 -2.78
CA VAL A 172 18.38 18.03 -4.00
C VAL A 172 17.63 18.32 -5.29
N LYS A 173 16.30 18.33 -5.26
CA LYS A 173 15.45 18.61 -6.43
C LYS A 173 14.05 19.02 -5.99
N SER A 174 13.38 19.86 -6.77
CA SER A 174 11.96 20.19 -6.60
C SER A 174 11.22 20.00 -7.92
N ILE A 175 10.06 19.36 -7.87
CA ILE A 175 9.20 19.07 -9.03
C ILE A 175 7.88 19.81 -8.83
N GLN A 176 7.59 20.76 -9.72
CA GLN A 176 6.42 21.63 -9.61
C GLN A 176 5.27 21.20 -10.52
N PHE A 177 4.05 21.40 -10.03
CA PHE A 177 2.79 21.10 -10.69
C PHE A 177 1.87 22.32 -10.68
N LYS A 178 0.96 22.38 -11.65
CA LYS A 178 -0.05 23.46 -11.73
C LYS A 178 -1.28 23.18 -10.87
N THR A 179 -1.46 21.93 -10.46
CA THR A 179 -2.61 21.45 -9.72
C THR A 179 -2.14 20.73 -8.46
N PRO A 180 -2.94 20.72 -7.38
CA PRO A 180 -2.57 20.06 -6.15
C PRO A 180 -2.29 18.57 -6.34
N ILE A 181 -1.25 18.11 -5.65
CA ILE A 181 -0.87 16.72 -5.49
C ILE A 181 -1.71 16.14 -4.36
N TYR A 182 -2.17 14.90 -4.52
CA TYR A 182 -2.99 14.20 -3.53
C TYR A 182 -2.20 13.10 -2.81
N ASP A 183 -1.38 12.34 -3.53
CA ASP A 183 -0.47 11.35 -2.92
C ASP A 183 0.77 11.12 -3.78
N LEU A 184 1.74 10.40 -3.22
CA LEU A 184 2.99 9.97 -3.85
C LEU A 184 3.10 8.46 -3.73
N HIS A 185 3.46 7.78 -4.80
CA HIS A 185 3.85 6.36 -4.77
C HIS A 185 5.22 6.20 -5.43
N CYS A 186 6.02 5.24 -4.99
CA CYS A 186 7.32 4.99 -5.61
C CYS A 186 7.70 3.52 -5.54
N ASN A 187 8.49 3.10 -6.52
CA ASN A 187 9.19 1.83 -6.52
C ASN A 187 10.63 2.06 -7.04
N LYS A 188 11.39 0.99 -7.24
CA LYS A 188 12.78 1.06 -7.73
C LYS A 188 12.91 1.55 -9.19
N ARG A 189 11.83 1.92 -9.86
CA ARG A 189 11.81 2.30 -11.29
C ARG A 189 11.26 3.70 -11.52
N ILE A 190 10.21 4.07 -10.78
CA ILE A 190 9.54 5.35 -10.95
C ILE A 190 9.08 5.96 -9.63
N LEU A 191 9.00 7.29 -9.62
CA LEU A 191 8.20 8.09 -8.69
C LEU A 191 6.90 8.47 -9.41
N VAL A 192 5.78 8.16 -8.78
CA VAL A 192 4.43 8.46 -9.25
C VAL A 192 3.84 9.57 -8.39
N VAL A 193 3.47 10.67 -9.03
CA VAL A 193 2.77 11.79 -8.42
C VAL A 193 1.31 11.73 -8.81
N VAL A 194 0.44 11.63 -7.81
CA VAL A 194 -1.01 11.47 -7.99
C VAL A 194 -1.68 12.84 -7.87
N LEU A 195 -2.40 13.24 -8.91
CA LEU A 195 -3.23 14.44 -8.95
C LEU A 195 -4.71 14.01 -9.04
N GLN A 196 -5.66 14.94 -9.00
CA GLN A 196 -7.10 14.60 -8.89
C GLN A 196 -7.60 13.64 -9.99
N GLU A 197 -7.25 13.89 -11.24
CA GLU A 197 -7.70 13.09 -12.40
C GLU A 197 -6.51 12.74 -13.31
N LYS A 198 -5.30 12.91 -12.79
CA LYS A 198 -4.06 12.76 -13.55
C LYS A 198 -3.01 12.07 -12.71
N ILE A 199 -2.15 11.32 -13.37
CA ILE A 199 -0.97 10.72 -12.76
C ILE A 199 0.24 11.17 -13.57
N ALA A 200 1.33 11.54 -12.90
CA ALA A 200 2.60 11.82 -13.56
C ALA A 200 3.68 10.89 -13.01
N ALA A 201 4.37 10.17 -13.90
CA ALA A 201 5.45 9.26 -13.55
C ALA A 201 6.81 9.85 -13.95
N PHE A 202 7.78 9.71 -13.05
CA PHE A 202 9.15 10.20 -13.20
C PHE A 202 10.12 9.04 -13.02
N ASP A 203 11.19 8.99 -13.80
CA ASP A 203 12.22 7.96 -13.69
C ASP A 203 12.92 8.07 -12.32
N SER A 204 13.15 6.95 -11.63
CA SER A 204 13.73 6.97 -10.28
C SER A 204 15.22 7.33 -10.25
N CYS A 205 15.95 7.23 -11.37
CA CYS A 205 17.38 7.57 -11.46
C CYS A 205 17.60 9.05 -11.74
N THR A 206 16.73 9.67 -12.54
CA THR A 206 16.92 11.06 -13.01
C THR A 206 15.85 12.03 -12.47
N PHE A 207 14.72 11.50 -12.01
CA PHE A 207 13.49 12.24 -11.74
C PHE A 207 13.06 13.14 -12.91
N THR A 208 13.30 12.69 -14.14
CA THR A 208 12.72 13.31 -15.35
C THR A 208 11.38 12.65 -15.65
N LYS A 209 10.44 13.43 -16.19
CA LYS A 209 9.10 12.94 -16.52
C LYS A 209 9.21 11.84 -17.58
N LYS A 210 8.64 10.67 -17.32
CA LYS A 210 8.52 9.57 -18.29
C LYS A 210 7.19 9.67 -19.03
N PHE A 211 6.10 9.53 -18.29
CA PHE A 211 4.75 9.51 -18.86
C PHE A 211 3.74 10.17 -17.92
N PHE A 212 2.54 10.40 -18.43
CA PHE A 212 1.40 10.85 -17.63
C PHE A 212 0.09 10.26 -18.15
N VAL A 213 -0.84 10.01 -17.23
CA VAL A 213 -2.19 9.51 -17.51
C VAL A 213 -3.19 10.61 -17.21
N THR A 214 -4.22 10.77 -18.04
CA THR A 214 -5.28 11.79 -17.88
C THR A 214 -6.69 11.23 -17.88
N SER A 215 -6.84 9.92 -18.00
CA SER A 215 -8.13 9.23 -18.04
C SER A 215 -8.57 8.74 -16.65
N CYS A 216 -7.82 9.07 -15.60
CA CYS A 216 -8.08 8.61 -14.24
C CYS A 216 -9.45 9.08 -13.74
N TYR A 217 -10.23 8.15 -13.20
CA TYR A 217 -11.52 8.45 -12.59
C TYR A 217 -11.35 8.85 -11.11
N PRO A 218 -11.71 10.08 -10.72
CA PRO A 218 -11.63 10.49 -9.33
C PRO A 218 -12.75 9.86 -8.49
N CYS A 219 -12.44 9.48 -7.26
CA CYS A 219 -13.41 8.96 -6.30
C CYS A 219 -13.57 9.91 -5.10
N PRO A 220 -14.80 10.30 -4.71
CA PRO A 220 -15.01 11.01 -3.46
C PRO A 220 -14.69 10.09 -2.27
N GLY A 221 -13.66 10.44 -1.49
CA GLY A 221 -13.20 9.63 -0.36
C GLY A 221 -11.78 9.99 0.08
N PRO A 222 -11.17 9.16 0.95
CA PRO A 222 -9.81 9.37 1.44
C PRO A 222 -8.77 9.38 0.31
N ASN A 223 -8.99 8.51 -0.68
CA ASN A 223 -8.12 8.35 -1.85
C ASN A 223 -8.81 8.94 -3.08
N MET A 224 -8.57 10.23 -3.35
CA MET A 224 -9.28 10.95 -4.43
C MET A 224 -9.00 10.39 -5.83
N ASN A 225 -7.81 9.84 -6.06
CA ASN A 225 -7.45 9.17 -7.30
C ASN A 225 -6.77 7.84 -6.94
N PRO A 226 -7.54 6.73 -6.88
CA PRO A 226 -7.02 5.47 -6.40
C PRO A 226 -6.12 4.80 -7.44
N ILE A 227 -4.90 4.49 -7.00
CA ILE A 227 -3.89 3.80 -7.80
C ILE A 227 -3.23 2.70 -6.98
N ALA A 228 -2.68 1.70 -7.65
CA ALA A 228 -1.78 0.73 -7.05
C ALA A 228 -0.51 0.64 -7.88
N LEU A 229 0.63 0.92 -7.25
CA LEU A 229 1.95 0.74 -7.87
C LEU A 229 2.57 -0.55 -7.34
N GLY A 230 2.77 -1.53 -8.22
CA GLY A 230 3.55 -2.74 -7.94
C GLY A 230 5.04 -2.53 -8.17
N SER A 231 5.79 -3.63 -8.29
CA SER A 231 7.23 -3.58 -8.64
C SER A 231 7.49 -3.10 -10.06
N ARG A 232 6.52 -3.27 -10.98
CA ARG A 232 6.61 -2.92 -12.40
C ARG A 232 5.31 -2.33 -12.96
N TRP A 233 4.15 -2.85 -12.56
CA TRP A 233 2.87 -2.38 -13.10
C TRP A 233 2.26 -1.26 -12.26
N LEU A 234 1.51 -0.40 -12.93
CA LEU A 234 0.70 0.64 -12.32
C LEU A 234 -0.76 0.39 -12.70
N ALA A 235 -1.61 0.17 -11.69
CA ALA A 235 -3.05 0.11 -11.85
C ALA A 235 -3.68 1.45 -11.45
N TYR A 236 -4.70 1.88 -12.18
CA TYR A 236 -5.47 3.08 -11.87
C TYR A 236 -6.94 2.87 -12.23
N ALA A 237 -7.82 3.63 -11.58
CA ALA A 237 -9.23 3.68 -11.92
C ALA A 237 -9.42 4.43 -13.24
N GLU A 238 -10.07 3.79 -14.21
CA GLU A 238 -10.31 4.31 -15.54
C GLU A 238 -11.72 4.87 -15.66
N ASN A 239 -11.91 5.96 -16.40
CA ASN A 239 -13.19 6.65 -16.50
C ASN A 239 -14.18 5.99 -17.48
N LYS A 240 -13.70 5.06 -18.31
CA LYS A 240 -14.48 4.40 -19.33
C LYS A 240 -13.96 3.00 -19.64
N LEU A 241 -14.87 2.07 -19.92
CA LEU A 241 -14.51 0.78 -20.51
C LEU A 241 -14.23 0.95 -22.01
N ILE A 242 -13.00 0.65 -22.44
CA ILE A 242 -12.55 0.63 -23.83
C ILE A 242 -12.52 -0.82 -24.31
N ARG A 243 -13.38 -1.15 -25.29
CA ARG A 243 -13.72 -2.54 -25.60
C ARG A 243 -12.58 -3.27 -26.31
N CYS A 244 -11.81 -2.60 -27.17
CA CYS A 244 -10.69 -3.24 -27.86
C CYS A 244 -9.56 -3.70 -26.91
N HIS A 245 -9.41 -3.08 -25.73
CA HIS A 245 -8.41 -3.45 -24.73
C HIS A 245 -8.97 -4.37 -23.63
N GLN A 246 -10.27 -4.68 -23.66
CA GLN A 246 -10.93 -5.41 -22.59
C GLN A 246 -10.35 -6.83 -22.43
N SER A 247 -9.70 -7.08 -21.30
CA SER A 247 -9.16 -8.38 -20.93
C SER A 247 -10.26 -9.41 -20.65
N ARG A 248 -9.91 -10.69 -20.72
CA ARG A 248 -10.83 -11.80 -20.41
C ARG A 248 -10.99 -11.94 -18.90
N GLY A 249 -12.19 -11.68 -18.39
CA GLY A 249 -12.52 -11.82 -16.97
C GLY A 249 -12.91 -10.49 -16.33
N GLY A 250 -12.51 -10.29 -15.07
CA GLY A 250 -13.03 -9.23 -14.20
C GLY A 250 -14.12 -9.73 -13.24
N ALA A 251 -14.82 -8.81 -12.59
CA ALA A 251 -15.89 -9.14 -11.62
C ALA A 251 -17.26 -8.54 -11.97
N CYS A 252 -17.36 -7.63 -12.94
CA CYS A 252 -18.63 -7.04 -13.39
C CYS A 252 -18.79 -7.11 -14.93
N GLY A 253 -19.97 -7.48 -15.47
CA GLY A 253 -20.23 -7.56 -16.93
C GLY A 253 -21.11 -8.73 -17.40
N ASP A 254 -21.70 -8.60 -18.60
CA ASP A 254 -22.75 -9.49 -19.14
C ASP A 254 -22.33 -10.96 -19.40
N ASN A 255 -21.05 -11.31 -19.24
CA ASN A 255 -20.50 -12.61 -19.66
C ASN A 255 -19.51 -13.23 -18.65
N ILE A 256 -19.72 -13.02 -17.34
CA ILE A 256 -18.79 -13.49 -16.31
C ILE A 256 -18.95 -14.99 -16.03
N GLN A 257 -17.84 -15.72 -16.20
CA GLN A 257 -17.59 -16.99 -15.50
C GLN A 257 -16.60 -16.70 -14.37
N SER A 258 -17.08 -16.49 -13.14
CA SER A 258 -16.23 -16.37 -11.95
C SER A 258 -15.59 -17.73 -11.68
N TYR A 259 -14.31 -17.89 -12.02
CA TYR A 259 -13.73 -19.23 -12.06
C TYR A 259 -13.49 -19.89 -10.70
N THR A 260 -13.46 -19.18 -9.56
CA THR A 260 -13.34 -19.83 -8.23
C THR A 260 -13.76 -18.93 -7.04
N ALA A 261 -14.61 -17.91 -7.24
CA ALA A 261 -14.91 -16.92 -6.19
C ALA A 261 -15.44 -17.57 -4.90
N THR A 262 -14.55 -17.75 -3.93
CA THR A 262 -14.91 -18.26 -2.60
C THR A 262 -15.19 -17.05 -1.74
N VAL A 263 -16.44 -16.90 -1.30
CA VAL A 263 -16.81 -15.86 -0.32
C VAL A 263 -16.23 -16.27 1.03
N ILE A 264 -15.27 -15.52 1.54
CA ILE A 264 -14.70 -15.74 2.87
C ILE A 264 -15.36 -14.71 3.79
N SER A 265 -16.32 -15.16 4.58
CA SER A 265 -17.02 -14.34 5.58
C SER A 265 -16.22 -14.32 6.88
N ALA A 266 -15.86 -13.13 7.36
CA ALA A 266 -15.46 -12.92 8.76
C ALA A 266 -16.75 -12.90 9.62
N ALA A 267 -16.84 -13.80 10.60
CA ALA A 267 -18.10 -14.22 11.20
C ALA A 267 -18.90 -13.12 11.95
N LYS A 268 -20.11 -12.82 11.45
CA LYS A 268 -21.44 -13.03 12.09
C LYS A 268 -22.50 -12.35 11.22
N THR A 269 -23.31 -13.13 10.50
CA THR A 269 -24.80 -13.11 10.51
C THR A 269 -25.31 -14.14 9.49
N LEU A 270 -25.91 -15.21 9.99
CA LEU A 270 -26.81 -16.06 9.22
C LEU A 270 -28.08 -15.25 8.93
N LYS A 271 -28.34 -14.95 7.64
CA LYS A 271 -29.66 -14.88 6.98
C LYS A 271 -29.59 -13.90 5.80
N SER A 272 -29.42 -14.46 4.60
CA SER A 272 -30.04 -13.97 3.35
C SER A 272 -29.89 -15.03 2.27
N GLY A 273 -30.33 -16.25 2.59
CA GLY A 273 -30.64 -17.26 1.59
C GLY A 273 -32.15 -17.34 1.45
N LEU A 274 -32.73 -16.53 0.55
CA LEU A 274 -34.00 -16.71 -0.17
C LEU A 274 -34.46 -15.34 -0.76
N THR A 275 -33.93 -14.91 -1.91
CA THR A 275 -34.59 -13.87 -2.74
C THR A 275 -34.40 -14.07 -4.25
N MET A 276 -33.80 -15.18 -4.71
CA MET A 276 -33.61 -15.48 -6.13
C MET A 276 -34.33 -16.75 -6.60
N VAL A 277 -35.58 -16.95 -6.16
CA VAL A 277 -36.53 -17.90 -6.77
C VAL A 277 -37.94 -17.28 -6.77
N GLY A 278 -38.12 -16.19 -7.51
CA GLY A 278 -39.41 -15.50 -7.58
C GLY A 278 -39.71 -14.73 -8.87
N LYS A 279 -38.87 -14.83 -9.91
CA LYS A 279 -39.06 -14.08 -11.16
C LYS A 279 -39.23 -14.91 -12.44
N VAL A 280 -39.50 -16.21 -12.30
CA VAL A 280 -39.84 -17.07 -13.45
C VAL A 280 -40.99 -18.01 -13.09
N VAL A 281 -42.18 -17.46 -12.85
CA VAL A 281 -43.51 -18.08 -13.12
C VAL A 281 -44.56 -16.97 -12.91
N THR A 282 -44.88 -16.22 -13.96
CA THR A 282 -46.19 -15.56 -14.19
C THR A 282 -46.11 -14.82 -15.53
N GLN A 283 -46.04 -15.57 -16.62
CA GLN A 283 -46.41 -15.09 -17.96
C GLN A 283 -47.17 -16.19 -18.69
N LEU A 284 -48.35 -16.52 -18.16
CA LEU A 284 -49.45 -17.08 -18.92
C LEU A 284 -50.71 -16.37 -18.42
N THR A 285 -51.57 -15.95 -19.35
CA THR A 285 -52.73 -15.03 -19.20
C THR A 285 -52.34 -13.56 -18.99
N GLY A 286 -52.66 -12.58 -19.84
CA GLY A 286 -53.62 -12.47 -20.93
C GLY A 286 -54.54 -11.28 -20.63
N THR A 287 -54.30 -10.12 -21.27
CA THR A 287 -55.27 -9.13 -21.80
C THR A 287 -54.59 -7.76 -22.01
N LEU A 288 -54.68 -7.26 -23.25
CA LEU A 288 -54.48 -5.85 -23.66
C LEU A 288 -55.60 -4.95 -23.06
N PRO A 289 -55.40 -3.62 -22.93
CA PRO A 289 -55.75 -2.72 -24.05
C PRO A 289 -54.84 -1.48 -24.27
N SER A 290 -54.78 -1.08 -25.56
CA SER A 290 -54.74 0.25 -26.21
C SER A 290 -54.05 1.47 -25.56
N GLY A 291 -53.25 2.17 -26.38
CA GLY A 291 -52.41 3.30 -25.97
C GLY A 291 -52.89 4.71 -26.33
N VAL A 292 -51.98 5.67 -26.15
CA VAL A 292 -51.98 7.04 -26.70
C VAL A 292 -50.57 7.65 -26.58
N THR A 293 -50.21 8.45 -27.58
CA THR A 293 -48.92 9.16 -27.80
C THR A 293 -48.82 10.49 -27.05
N GLU A 294 -47.57 10.83 -26.70
CA GLU A 294 -46.88 12.13 -26.48
C GLU A 294 -47.69 13.40 -26.12
N ASP A 295 -47.26 14.11 -25.06
CA ASP A 295 -46.78 15.49 -25.18
C ASP A 295 -46.03 15.99 -23.93
N ASP A 296 -44.93 16.72 -24.21
CA ASP A 296 -43.99 17.36 -23.28
C ASP A 296 -44.59 18.54 -22.51
N VAL A 297 -44.35 18.59 -21.19
CA VAL A 297 -44.25 19.88 -20.47
C VAL A 297 -43.10 19.80 -19.45
N ALA A 298 -42.04 20.55 -19.76
CA ALA A 298 -40.86 20.72 -18.93
C ALA A 298 -41.19 21.43 -17.61
N ILE A 299 -40.89 20.79 -16.48
CA ILE A 299 -40.67 21.46 -15.20
C ILE A 299 -39.36 20.92 -14.62
N HIS A 300 -38.36 21.80 -14.57
CA HIS A 300 -37.01 21.54 -14.09
C HIS A 300 -37.00 21.03 -12.64
N SER A 301 -36.56 19.79 -12.45
CA SER A 301 -35.93 19.34 -11.22
C SER A 301 -34.72 18.47 -11.58
N ASN A 302 -33.52 19.02 -11.37
CA ASN A 302 -32.24 18.35 -11.65
C ASN A 302 -31.94 17.28 -10.59
N SER A 303 -32.67 16.17 -10.63
CA SER A 303 -32.32 14.97 -9.89
C SER A 303 -32.86 13.73 -10.60
N ARG A 304 -31.98 12.73 -10.78
CA ARG A 304 -32.21 11.34 -11.24
C ARG A 304 -32.14 11.19 -12.77
N ARG A 305 -31.16 10.53 -13.39
CA ARG A 305 -30.35 9.38 -12.97
C ARG A 305 -28.89 9.60 -13.42
N SER A 306 -27.94 9.62 -12.49
CA SER A 306 -26.53 9.46 -12.85
C SER A 306 -26.39 8.09 -13.52
N PRO A 307 -25.80 7.99 -14.73
CA PRO A 307 -25.44 6.68 -15.23
C PRO A 307 -24.49 6.06 -14.20
N LEU A 308 -24.80 4.86 -13.72
CA LEU A 308 -23.90 4.08 -12.87
C LEU A 308 -22.57 4.03 -13.61
N VAL A 309 -21.54 4.72 -13.11
CA VAL A 309 -20.20 4.67 -13.70
C VAL A 309 -19.53 3.42 -13.14
N PRO A 310 -19.33 2.39 -13.97
CA PRO A 310 -18.72 1.15 -13.50
C PRO A 310 -17.28 1.43 -13.05
N GLY A 311 -16.83 0.73 -12.01
CA GLY A 311 -15.46 0.75 -11.57
C GLY A 311 -14.57 -0.05 -12.52
N VAL A 312 -13.99 0.64 -13.50
CA VAL A 312 -13.06 0.06 -14.47
C VAL A 312 -11.62 0.26 -13.99
N ILE A 313 -10.78 -0.74 -14.23
CA ILE A 313 -9.35 -0.68 -13.89
C ILE A 313 -8.55 -0.87 -15.18
N THR A 314 -7.57 0.02 -15.36
CA THR A 314 -6.50 -0.17 -16.34
C THR A 314 -5.20 -0.45 -15.61
N VAL A 315 -4.45 -1.44 -16.10
CA VAL A 315 -3.11 -1.78 -15.64
C VAL A 315 -2.15 -1.55 -16.78
N ILE A 316 -1.12 -0.74 -16.53
CA ILE A 316 -0.06 -0.46 -17.50
C ILE A 316 1.30 -0.95 -16.99
N ASP A 317 2.17 -1.29 -17.93
CA ASP A 317 3.54 -1.66 -17.67
C ASP A 317 4.43 -0.42 -17.75
N THR A 318 4.99 -0.01 -16.61
CA THR A 318 5.78 1.22 -16.51
C THR A 318 7.13 1.17 -17.24
N GLU A 319 7.53 -0.02 -17.69
CA GLU A 319 8.74 -0.25 -18.48
C GLU A 319 8.48 -0.12 -19.98
N THR A 320 7.37 -0.67 -20.47
CA THR A 320 7.08 -0.70 -21.91
C THR A 320 6.16 0.42 -22.37
N VAL A 321 5.43 1.08 -21.46
CA VAL A 321 4.61 2.24 -21.82
C VAL A 321 5.49 3.36 -22.39
N GLY A 322 5.06 3.91 -23.52
CA GLY A 322 5.76 4.99 -24.22
C GLY A 322 5.92 6.27 -23.39
N GLU A 323 6.86 7.12 -23.81
CA GLU A 323 7.05 8.44 -23.21
C GLU A 323 5.90 9.39 -23.58
N GLY A 324 5.54 10.30 -22.67
CA GLY A 324 4.50 11.30 -22.91
C GLY A 324 3.12 10.90 -22.36
N GLN A 325 2.05 11.19 -23.11
CA GLN A 325 0.70 10.92 -22.66
C GLN A 325 0.34 9.46 -22.92
N VAL A 326 -0.09 8.74 -21.89
CA VAL A 326 -0.69 7.41 -22.04
C VAL A 326 -2.16 7.61 -22.37
N LEU A 327 -2.54 7.23 -23.58
CA LEU A 327 -3.90 7.39 -24.10
C LEU A 327 -4.46 6.00 -24.37
N VAL A 328 -5.48 5.62 -23.61
CA VAL A 328 -6.20 4.36 -23.82
C VAL A 328 -7.46 4.69 -24.62
N SER A 329 -7.44 4.38 -25.91
CA SER A 329 -8.56 4.63 -26.81
C SER A 329 -8.79 3.43 -27.73
N GLU A 330 -9.89 3.44 -28.48
CA GLU A 330 -10.17 2.39 -29.45
C GLU A 330 -9.13 2.35 -30.59
N ASP A 331 -8.52 3.49 -30.90
CA ASP A 331 -7.54 3.67 -31.98
C ASP A 331 -6.08 3.54 -31.50
N SER A 332 -5.83 3.38 -30.20
CA SER A 332 -4.48 3.27 -29.66
C SER A 332 -3.99 1.83 -29.73
N ASP A 333 -2.74 1.62 -30.15
CA ASP A 333 -2.07 0.34 -30.00
C ASP A 333 -2.07 -0.07 -28.51
N SER A 334 -2.16 -1.38 -28.23
CA SER A 334 -2.15 -1.90 -26.86
C SER A 334 -0.78 -1.82 -26.18
N ASP A 335 0.13 -0.98 -26.69
CA ASP A 335 1.52 -0.95 -26.26
C ASP A 335 1.61 -0.41 -24.83
N GLY A 336 2.27 -1.18 -23.96
CA GLY A 336 2.31 -0.91 -22.51
C GLY A 336 1.01 -1.16 -21.73
N ILE A 337 -0.11 -1.54 -22.35
CA ILE A 337 -1.34 -1.91 -21.63
C ILE A 337 -1.29 -3.40 -21.28
N VAL A 338 -1.37 -3.69 -19.98
CA VAL A 338 -1.28 -5.05 -19.43
C VAL A 338 -2.66 -5.69 -19.34
N ALA A 339 -3.61 -4.96 -18.77
CA ALA A 339 -4.98 -5.40 -18.60
C ALA A 339 -5.93 -4.20 -18.52
N HIS A 340 -7.16 -4.38 -18.97
CA HIS A 340 -8.21 -3.39 -18.85
C HIS A 340 -9.53 -4.12 -18.62
N PHE A 341 -10.17 -3.92 -17.47
CA PHE A 341 -11.31 -4.75 -17.09
C PHE A 341 -12.28 -4.06 -16.12
N PRO A 342 -13.58 -4.42 -16.19
CA PRO A 342 -14.57 -4.01 -15.20
C PRO A 342 -14.39 -4.79 -13.88
N ALA A 343 -14.06 -4.06 -12.82
CA ALA A 343 -13.83 -4.63 -11.49
C ALA A 343 -15.03 -4.47 -10.56
N HIS A 344 -15.81 -3.39 -10.68
CA HIS A 344 -16.92 -3.07 -9.78
C HIS A 344 -18.09 -2.43 -10.55
N GLU A 345 -19.31 -2.52 -10.02
CA GLU A 345 -20.48 -1.81 -10.56
C GLU A 345 -20.49 -0.31 -10.18
N LYS A 346 -19.76 0.05 -9.13
CA LYS A 346 -19.55 1.41 -8.64
C LYS A 346 -18.09 1.83 -8.78
N PRO A 347 -17.77 3.13 -8.70
CA PRO A 347 -16.40 3.60 -8.83
C PRO A 347 -15.44 2.94 -7.83
N VAL A 348 -14.24 2.62 -8.30
CA VAL A 348 -13.17 2.10 -7.46
C VAL A 348 -12.72 3.20 -6.51
N CYS A 349 -12.56 2.88 -5.22
CA CYS A 349 -12.11 3.86 -4.22
C CYS A 349 -10.75 3.54 -3.58
N CYS A 350 -10.29 2.29 -3.67
CA CYS A 350 -8.99 1.88 -3.17
C CYS A 350 -8.53 0.60 -3.87
N MET A 351 -7.22 0.43 -4.03
CA MET A 351 -6.61 -0.75 -4.63
C MET A 351 -5.17 -0.93 -4.14
N ALA A 352 -4.70 -2.18 -4.10
CA ALA A 352 -3.31 -2.49 -3.75
C ALA A 352 -2.82 -3.72 -4.52
N PHE A 353 -1.56 -3.67 -4.95
CA PHE A 353 -0.87 -4.85 -5.47
C PHE A 353 -0.23 -5.63 -4.32
N ASN A 354 -0.14 -6.95 -4.49
CA ASN A 354 0.74 -7.75 -3.65
C ASN A 354 2.22 -7.52 -4.01
N THR A 355 3.14 -8.03 -3.19
CA THR A 355 4.59 -7.84 -3.37
C THR A 355 5.10 -8.35 -4.73
N SER A 356 4.49 -9.40 -5.30
CA SER A 356 4.87 -9.91 -6.62
C SER A 356 4.31 -9.09 -7.79
N GLY A 357 3.31 -8.24 -7.56
CA GLY A 357 2.62 -7.46 -8.59
C GLY A 357 1.61 -8.27 -9.43
N MET A 358 1.34 -9.53 -9.07
CA MET A 358 0.42 -10.41 -9.83
C MET A 358 -1.01 -10.43 -9.27
N LEU A 359 -1.17 -10.11 -7.98
CA LEU A 359 -2.47 -10.03 -7.33
C LEU A 359 -2.82 -8.56 -7.09
N LEU A 360 -4.03 -8.20 -7.47
CA LEU A 360 -4.60 -6.87 -7.25
C LEU A 360 -5.87 -7.01 -6.41
N VAL A 361 -5.90 -6.39 -5.24
CA VAL A 361 -7.12 -6.25 -4.45
C VAL A 361 -7.72 -4.88 -4.69
N THR A 362 -9.03 -4.81 -4.94
CA THR A 362 -9.74 -3.54 -5.16
C THR A 362 -11.09 -3.52 -4.44
N THR A 363 -11.60 -2.31 -4.20
CA THR A 363 -12.91 -2.07 -3.58
C THR A 363 -13.59 -0.87 -4.20
N ASP A 364 -14.92 -0.89 -4.21
CA ASP A 364 -15.75 0.23 -4.62
C ASP A 364 -15.98 1.24 -3.48
N THR A 365 -16.74 2.30 -3.78
CA THR A 365 -17.10 3.37 -2.85
C THR A 365 -17.91 2.97 -1.61
N LEU A 366 -18.51 1.78 -1.57
CA LEU A 366 -19.30 1.29 -0.43
C LEU A 366 -18.41 0.63 0.61
N GLY A 367 -17.36 -0.06 0.16
CA GLY A 367 -16.41 -0.74 1.04
C GLY A 367 -17.02 -1.95 1.74
N HIS A 368 -18.01 -2.61 1.13
CA HIS A 368 -18.60 -3.86 1.61
C HIS A 368 -17.75 -5.06 1.21
N ASP A 369 -17.38 -5.10 -0.07
CA ASP A 369 -16.72 -6.22 -0.71
C ASP A 369 -15.38 -5.80 -1.32
N PHE A 370 -14.41 -6.70 -1.22
CA PHE A 370 -13.07 -6.52 -1.75
C PHE A 370 -12.79 -7.65 -2.72
N HIS A 371 -12.50 -7.31 -3.96
CA HIS A 371 -12.24 -8.28 -5.01
C HIS A 371 -10.75 -8.48 -5.18
N VAL A 372 -10.30 -9.73 -5.11
CA VAL A 372 -8.90 -10.12 -5.33
C VAL A 372 -8.78 -10.75 -6.71
N PHE A 373 -8.01 -10.11 -7.59
CA PHE A 373 -7.77 -10.53 -8.95
C PHE A 373 -6.36 -11.06 -9.13
N GLN A 374 -6.21 -12.14 -9.90
CA GLN A 374 -4.94 -12.56 -10.45
C GLN A 374 -4.85 -12.15 -11.92
N ILE A 375 -3.80 -11.40 -12.26
CA ILE A 375 -3.57 -10.90 -13.61
C ILE A 375 -2.56 -11.82 -14.31
N LEU A 376 -2.99 -12.47 -15.37
CA LEU A 376 -2.16 -13.28 -16.26
C LEU A 376 -2.04 -12.57 -17.61
N THR A 377 -0.84 -12.15 -17.93
CA THR A 377 -0.61 -11.28 -19.08
C THR A 377 -0.40 -12.07 -20.35
N HIS A 378 -0.94 -11.56 -21.46
CA HIS A 378 -0.61 -12.07 -22.78
C HIS A 378 0.49 -11.21 -23.42
N PRO A 379 1.54 -11.79 -24.03
CA PRO A 379 2.69 -11.03 -24.54
C PRO A 379 2.35 -9.98 -25.62
N TRP A 380 1.26 -10.18 -26.36
CA TRP A 380 0.94 -9.36 -27.53
C TRP A 380 -0.25 -8.40 -27.35
N SER A 381 -1.15 -8.64 -26.40
CA SER A 381 -2.37 -7.81 -26.30
C SER A 381 -3.06 -7.92 -24.95
N SER A 382 -3.44 -6.77 -24.40
CA SER A 382 -4.27 -6.62 -23.19
C SER A 382 -5.61 -7.35 -23.27
N SER A 383 -6.22 -7.41 -24.44
CA SER A 383 -7.51 -8.09 -24.68
C SER A 383 -7.44 -9.61 -24.51
N GLN A 384 -6.24 -10.17 -24.65
CA GLN A 384 -5.98 -11.61 -24.49
C GLN A 384 -5.44 -11.95 -23.10
N SER A 385 -5.07 -10.95 -22.29
CA SER A 385 -4.76 -11.14 -20.88
C SER A 385 -5.98 -11.71 -20.14
N ALA A 386 -5.74 -12.59 -19.18
CA ALA A 386 -6.77 -13.17 -18.33
C ALA A 386 -6.72 -12.53 -16.93
N VAL A 387 -7.87 -12.06 -16.47
CA VAL A 387 -8.05 -11.45 -15.15
C VAL A 387 -8.98 -12.35 -14.34
N HIS A 388 -8.37 -13.23 -13.55
CA HIS A 388 -9.11 -14.20 -12.75
C HIS A 388 -9.54 -13.56 -11.42
N HIS A 389 -10.85 -13.49 -11.19
CA HIS A 389 -11.41 -13.15 -9.89
C HIS A 389 -11.30 -14.35 -8.95
N LEU A 390 -10.41 -14.26 -7.96
CA LEU A 390 -10.10 -15.35 -7.02
C LEU A 390 -10.98 -15.31 -5.77
N TYR A 391 -11.18 -14.12 -5.19
CA TYR A 391 -11.90 -13.97 -3.93
C TYR A 391 -12.78 -12.73 -3.93
N THR A 392 -13.92 -12.85 -3.25
CA THR A 392 -14.65 -11.71 -2.68
C THR A 392 -14.51 -11.79 -1.16
N LEU A 393 -13.80 -10.83 -0.59
CA LEU A 393 -13.64 -10.69 0.85
C LEU A 393 -14.76 -9.78 1.35
N HIS A 394 -15.61 -10.30 2.21
CA HIS A 394 -16.79 -9.57 2.69
C HIS A 394 -16.51 -8.96 4.06
N ARG A 395 -16.48 -7.63 4.14
CA ARG A 395 -16.20 -6.89 5.38
C ARG A 395 -17.45 -6.74 6.26
N GLY A 396 -18.62 -6.58 5.64
CA GLY A 396 -19.91 -6.45 6.33
C GLY A 396 -20.91 -5.56 5.57
N GLU A 397 -22.14 -5.53 6.07
CA GLU A 397 -23.29 -4.86 5.41
C GLU A 397 -23.26 -3.33 5.48
N THR A 398 -22.53 -2.74 6.42
CA THR A 398 -22.54 -1.29 6.63
C THR A 398 -21.42 -0.60 5.84
N GLU A 399 -21.80 0.41 5.04
CA GLU A 399 -20.86 1.20 4.26
C GLU A 399 -19.75 1.80 5.15
N ALA A 400 -18.51 1.75 4.68
CA ALA A 400 -17.41 2.50 5.29
C ALA A 400 -16.36 2.86 4.26
N LYS A 401 -15.75 4.02 4.48
CA LYS A 401 -14.68 4.53 3.64
C LYS A 401 -13.39 3.78 3.97
N VAL A 402 -12.85 3.12 2.97
CA VAL A 402 -11.60 2.38 3.05
C VAL A 402 -10.46 3.37 3.02
N GLN A 403 -9.57 3.24 4.01
CA GLN A 403 -8.40 4.08 4.17
C GLN A 403 -7.21 3.46 3.46
N ASP A 404 -6.94 2.19 3.74
CA ASP A 404 -5.79 1.48 3.20
C ASP A 404 -6.03 -0.03 3.09
N ILE A 405 -5.30 -0.68 2.17
CA ILE A 405 -5.31 -2.13 1.94
C ILE A 405 -3.86 -2.61 1.78
N CYS A 406 -3.48 -3.66 2.50
CA CYS A 406 -2.15 -4.25 2.37
C CYS A 406 -2.22 -5.78 2.31
N PHE A 407 -1.26 -6.37 1.59
CA PHE A 407 -0.99 -7.80 1.65
C PHE A 407 0.06 -8.09 2.70
N SER A 408 0.01 -9.28 3.28
CA SER A 408 1.16 -9.82 4.01
C SER A 408 2.29 -10.09 3.02
N HIS A 409 3.53 -10.10 3.53
CA HIS A 409 4.71 -10.33 2.68
C HIS A 409 4.66 -11.69 1.94
N ASP A 410 4.08 -12.71 2.59
CA ASP A 410 3.84 -14.04 2.00
C ASP A 410 2.55 -14.13 1.15
N CYS A 411 1.83 -13.02 1.02
CA CYS A 411 0.58 -12.88 0.26
C CYS A 411 -0.55 -13.81 0.71
N ARG A 412 -0.53 -14.30 1.95
CA ARG A 412 -1.57 -15.15 2.54
C ARG A 412 -2.65 -14.40 3.31
N TRP A 413 -2.42 -13.13 3.60
CA TRP A 413 -3.39 -12.30 4.31
C TRP A 413 -3.57 -10.98 3.58
N VAL A 414 -4.80 -10.48 3.60
CA VAL A 414 -5.14 -9.12 3.20
C VAL A 414 -5.69 -8.41 4.41
N VAL A 415 -5.17 -7.23 4.71
CA VAL A 415 -5.71 -6.35 5.74
C VAL A 415 -6.35 -5.15 5.07
N VAL A 416 -7.51 -4.76 5.58
CA VAL A 416 -8.26 -3.58 5.14
C VAL A 416 -8.54 -2.72 6.35
N SER A 417 -8.13 -1.46 6.32
CA SER A 417 -8.44 -0.47 7.36
C SER A 417 -9.49 0.52 6.86
N THR A 418 -10.42 0.89 7.72
CA THR A 418 -11.51 1.82 7.39
C THR A 418 -11.51 3.04 8.32
N LEU A 419 -12.09 4.15 7.87
CA LEU A 419 -12.25 5.37 8.69
C LEU A 419 -13.17 5.19 9.91
N ARG A 420 -13.80 4.02 10.08
CA ARG A 420 -14.53 3.67 11.31
C ARG A 420 -13.61 3.16 12.42
N GLY A 421 -12.29 3.17 12.22
CA GLY A 421 -11.31 2.71 13.20
C GLY A 421 -11.21 1.19 13.33
N THR A 422 -11.71 0.44 12.34
CA THR A 422 -11.61 -1.03 12.30
C THR A 422 -10.69 -1.49 11.19
N SER A 423 -9.88 -2.51 11.49
CA SER A 423 -9.06 -3.23 10.54
C SER A 423 -9.54 -4.68 10.43
N HIS A 424 -9.82 -5.13 9.23
CA HIS A 424 -10.29 -6.49 8.93
C HIS A 424 -9.16 -7.29 8.31
N VAL A 425 -8.92 -8.49 8.82
CA VAL A 425 -7.86 -9.40 8.36
C VAL A 425 -8.51 -10.60 7.66
N PHE A 426 -8.21 -10.79 6.38
CA PHE A 426 -8.78 -11.84 5.56
C PHE A 426 -7.70 -12.84 5.15
N PRO A 427 -7.90 -14.15 5.40
CA PRO A 427 -7.02 -15.17 4.86
C PRO A 427 -7.27 -15.36 3.37
N ILE A 428 -6.21 -15.51 2.59
CA ILE A 428 -6.23 -15.83 1.17
C ILE A 428 -5.13 -16.84 0.85
N ASN A 429 -5.27 -17.57 -0.25
CA ASN A 429 -4.14 -18.28 -0.85
C ASN A 429 -3.71 -17.52 -2.13
N PRO A 430 -2.43 -17.16 -2.28
CA PRO A 430 -1.96 -16.41 -3.45
C PRO A 430 -2.17 -17.14 -4.78
N TYR A 431 -2.33 -18.46 -4.75
CA TYR A 431 -2.62 -19.29 -5.93
C TYR A 431 -4.12 -19.61 -6.10
N GLY A 432 -5.00 -19.00 -5.30
CA GLY A 432 -6.42 -19.34 -5.25
C GLY A 432 -6.75 -20.55 -4.37
N GLY A 433 -8.06 -20.82 -4.23
CA GLY A 433 -8.60 -21.93 -3.44
C GLY A 433 -8.79 -21.60 -1.94
N GLN A 434 -9.45 -22.51 -1.22
CA GLN A 434 -9.88 -22.24 0.15
C GLN A 434 -8.69 -22.15 1.14
N PRO A 435 -8.60 -21.07 1.94
CA PRO A 435 -7.72 -21.02 3.09
C PRO A 435 -8.01 -22.12 4.10
N CYS A 436 -6.97 -22.73 4.64
CA CYS A 436 -7.08 -23.75 5.68
C CYS A 436 -5.89 -23.67 6.64
N VAL A 437 -5.98 -24.40 7.77
CA VAL A 437 -4.92 -24.50 8.77
C VAL A 437 -3.58 -24.82 8.13
N ARG A 438 -3.53 -25.78 7.19
CA ARG A 438 -2.29 -26.17 6.50
C ARG A 438 -1.67 -25.02 5.69
N THR A 439 -2.47 -24.21 5.00
CA THR A 439 -1.94 -23.13 4.15
C THR A 439 -1.48 -21.92 4.96
N HIS A 440 -1.97 -21.73 6.19
CA HIS A 440 -1.69 -20.54 7.00
C HIS A 440 -0.81 -20.82 8.23
N MET A 441 -0.74 -22.06 8.72
CA MET A 441 0.12 -22.43 9.86
C MET A 441 1.50 -22.96 9.44
N SER A 442 1.67 -23.30 8.15
CA SER A 442 2.99 -23.65 7.61
C SER A 442 3.88 -22.41 7.51
N PRO A 443 5.18 -22.49 7.81
CA PRO A 443 6.11 -21.38 7.56
C PRO A 443 6.33 -21.14 6.06
N ARG A 444 6.06 -22.14 5.20
CA ARG A 444 6.23 -22.06 3.75
C ARG A 444 4.89 -21.97 3.03
N VAL A 445 4.85 -21.14 1.99
CA VAL A 445 3.73 -21.09 1.04
C VAL A 445 3.81 -22.31 0.13
N VAL A 446 2.79 -23.17 0.16
CA VAL A 446 2.75 -24.39 -0.66
C VAL A 446 1.87 -24.13 -1.88
N ASN A 447 2.47 -24.22 -3.07
CA ASN A 447 1.70 -24.22 -4.31
C ASN A 447 1.12 -25.62 -4.53
N ARG A 448 -0.21 -25.78 -4.43
CA ARG A 448 -0.90 -27.07 -4.68
C ARG A 448 -0.67 -27.60 -6.10
N MET A 449 -0.36 -26.73 -7.06
CA MET A 449 -0.02 -27.09 -8.44
C MET A 449 1.46 -27.46 -8.61
N SER A 450 2.32 -27.11 -7.65
CA SER A 450 3.69 -27.59 -7.63
C SER A 450 3.70 -29.05 -7.20
N ARG A 451 3.69 -29.97 -8.16
CA ARG A 451 3.96 -31.39 -7.94
C ARG A 451 5.40 -31.64 -7.50
N PHE A 452 6.28 -30.63 -7.61
CA PHE A 452 7.71 -30.73 -7.36
C PHE A 452 8.03 -31.24 -5.96
N GLN A 453 7.36 -30.78 -4.91
CA GLN A 453 7.68 -31.19 -3.54
C GLN A 453 7.46 -32.70 -3.31
N LYS A 454 6.41 -33.25 -3.93
CA LYS A 454 6.14 -34.70 -3.93
C LYS A 454 7.06 -35.44 -4.89
N SER A 455 7.26 -34.92 -6.10
CA SER A 455 8.07 -35.61 -7.11
C SER A 455 9.57 -35.53 -6.88
N ALA A 456 10.04 -34.55 -6.10
CA ALA A 456 11.45 -34.37 -5.73
C ALA A 456 11.79 -35.01 -4.37
N GLY A 457 10.84 -35.73 -3.73
CA GLY A 457 11.07 -36.39 -2.43
C GLY A 457 11.34 -35.42 -1.27
N LEU A 458 11.04 -34.13 -1.42
CA LEU A 458 11.34 -33.11 -0.40
C LEU A 458 10.46 -33.27 0.85
N GLU A 459 9.22 -33.78 0.70
CA GLU A 459 8.37 -34.14 1.86
C GLU A 459 9.02 -35.27 2.69
N GLU A 460 9.68 -36.23 2.06
CA GLU A 460 10.36 -37.36 2.73
C GLU A 460 11.64 -36.89 3.42
N ILE A 461 12.41 -36.01 2.79
CA ILE A 461 13.62 -35.41 3.37
C ILE A 461 13.26 -34.54 4.60
N GLU A 462 12.16 -33.79 4.54
CA GLU A 462 11.69 -32.97 5.66
C GLU A 462 11.14 -33.83 6.81
N GLN A 463 10.47 -34.95 6.51
CA GLN A 463 10.11 -35.97 7.50
C GLN A 463 11.34 -36.67 8.11
N GLU A 464 12.39 -36.93 7.33
CA GLU A 464 13.64 -37.47 7.85
C GLU A 464 14.37 -36.47 8.75
N LEU A 465 14.40 -35.19 8.38
CA LEU A 465 15.06 -34.14 9.17
C LEU A 465 14.32 -33.89 10.49
N THR A 466 12.99 -33.95 10.48
CA THR A 466 12.18 -33.80 11.70
C THR A 466 12.17 -35.07 12.57
N SER A 467 12.28 -36.27 11.99
CA SER A 467 12.39 -37.53 12.74
C SER A 467 13.79 -37.79 13.31
N LYS A 468 14.86 -37.29 12.67
CA LYS A 468 16.24 -37.41 13.17
C LYS A 468 16.57 -36.49 14.36
N GLN A 469 15.71 -35.53 14.68
CA GLN A 469 15.81 -34.71 15.91
C GLN A 469 15.04 -35.30 17.12
N GLY A 470 14.35 -36.43 16.97
CA GLY A 470 13.49 -37.01 18.01
C GLY A 470 13.80 -38.47 18.42
N GLY A 471 15.02 -38.96 18.18
CA GLY A 471 15.33 -40.38 18.34
C GLY A 471 16.21 -40.73 19.53
N ARG A 472 15.64 -40.87 20.73
CA ARG A 472 15.99 -41.97 21.67
C ARG A 472 14.92 -42.19 22.75
N CYS A 473 14.41 -43.42 22.74
CA CYS A 473 13.71 -44.17 23.79
C CYS A 473 12.16 -44.07 23.89
N SER A 474 11.52 -45.22 23.66
CA SER A 474 10.24 -45.67 24.26
C SER A 474 10.47 -47.09 24.81
N PRO A 475 9.63 -47.68 25.69
CA PRO A 475 8.46 -47.13 26.42
C PRO A 475 8.40 -47.50 27.93
N VAL A 476 7.82 -46.65 28.80
CA VAL A 476 7.18 -47.08 30.06
C VAL A 476 6.00 -46.14 30.38
N PRO A 477 4.82 -46.65 30.81
CA PRO A 477 3.66 -45.84 31.18
C PRO A 477 3.66 -45.46 32.66
N GLY A 478 3.39 -44.19 32.98
CA GLY A 478 2.97 -43.75 34.31
C GLY A 478 3.70 -42.53 34.88
N LEU A 479 2.89 -41.57 35.36
CA LEU A 479 3.16 -40.51 36.34
C LEU A 479 3.86 -39.21 35.88
N SER A 480 3.05 -38.15 35.97
CA SER A 480 3.33 -36.75 36.36
C SER A 480 4.77 -36.21 36.31
N SER A 481 4.98 -35.15 35.51
CA SER A 481 5.40 -33.82 35.99
C SER A 481 5.59 -32.87 34.80
N SER A 482 5.24 -31.59 35.00
CA SER A 482 5.32 -30.47 34.05
C SER A 482 6.66 -30.33 33.31
N PRO A 483 6.68 -29.66 32.14
CA PRO A 483 7.86 -28.93 31.72
C PRO A 483 7.56 -27.44 31.55
N SER A 484 8.15 -26.65 32.43
CA SER A 484 8.62 -25.30 32.12
C SER A 484 9.63 -25.42 30.97
N GLY A 485 9.25 -24.98 29.78
CA GLY A 485 10.09 -24.98 28.59
C GLY A 485 9.59 -23.93 27.62
N SER A 486 10.33 -22.83 27.50
CA SER A 486 10.03 -21.68 26.66
C SER A 486 9.92 -22.09 25.17
N PRO A 487 8.81 -21.80 24.46
CA PRO A 487 8.71 -22.10 23.04
C PRO A 487 9.23 -20.91 22.22
N LEU A 488 10.53 -20.91 21.91
CA LEU A 488 11.14 -19.93 21.00
C LEU A 488 10.99 -20.30 19.50
N HIS A 489 10.15 -21.27 19.13
CA HIS A 489 10.02 -21.74 17.73
C HIS A 489 8.57 -21.87 17.21
N GLY A 490 7.61 -21.14 17.80
CA GLY A 490 6.18 -21.36 17.54
C GLY A 490 5.32 -20.19 17.04
N LYS A 491 5.87 -19.08 16.51
CA LYS A 491 5.04 -17.89 16.16
C LYS A 491 5.32 -17.18 14.81
N PRO A 492 5.54 -17.89 13.66
CA PRO A 492 5.70 -17.20 12.37
C PRO A 492 4.42 -16.50 11.89
N THR A 493 3.23 -17.00 12.23
CA THR A 493 1.94 -16.39 11.89
C THR A 493 1.69 -15.07 12.62
N LEU A 494 2.02 -15.00 13.91
CA LEU A 494 1.91 -13.75 14.68
C LEU A 494 2.88 -12.69 14.15
N LEU A 495 4.11 -13.07 13.79
CA LEU A 495 5.05 -12.15 13.15
C LEU A 495 4.49 -11.60 11.84
N SER A 496 3.92 -12.44 10.97
CA SER A 496 3.27 -12.01 9.72
C SER A 496 2.09 -11.05 9.99
N LEU A 497 1.31 -11.28 11.04
CA LEU A 497 0.23 -10.40 11.50
C LEU A 497 0.71 -9.05 12.08
N CYS A 498 1.82 -9.04 12.81
CA CYS A 498 2.45 -7.81 13.28
C CYS A 498 3.03 -7.01 12.11
N PHE A 499 3.73 -7.66 11.17
CA PHE A 499 4.22 -7.05 9.93
C PHE A 499 3.11 -6.49 9.05
N LEU A 500 1.90 -7.07 9.06
CA LEU A 500 0.74 -6.54 8.34
C LEU A 500 0.32 -5.15 8.85
N LEU A 501 0.29 -4.95 10.17
CA LEU A 501 -0.05 -3.65 10.76
C LEU A 501 1.04 -2.60 10.50
N TYR A 502 2.31 -3.01 10.41
CA TYR A 502 3.42 -2.14 10.01
C TYR A 502 3.42 -1.73 8.53
N ASN A 503 2.50 -2.21 7.69
CA ASN A 503 2.39 -1.74 6.29
C ASN A 503 1.13 -0.89 6.07
N MET A 504 0.37 -0.59 7.13
CA MET A 504 -0.84 0.21 7.06
C MET A 504 -0.54 1.70 7.26
N ASN A 505 -1.12 2.53 6.40
CA ASN A 505 -1.12 3.98 6.54
C ASN A 505 -2.36 4.43 7.31
N PHE A 506 -2.18 5.25 8.34
CA PHE A 506 -3.26 5.79 9.15
C PHE A 506 -3.36 7.30 8.95
N ILE A 507 -4.57 7.80 8.74
CA ILE A 507 -4.93 9.21 8.52
C ILE A 507 -6.09 9.57 9.46
N ASP A 508 -6.08 10.79 9.99
CA ASP A 508 -7.10 11.39 10.85
C ASP A 508 -7.32 10.64 12.18
N LEU A 509 -6.25 10.57 12.95
CA LEU A 509 -6.26 10.10 14.34
C LEU A 509 -6.90 11.21 15.19
N GLY A 510 -8.22 11.15 15.38
CA GLY A 510 -8.99 12.14 16.15
C GLY A 510 -8.38 12.43 17.54
N SER A 511 -8.69 13.58 18.12
CA SER A 511 -8.14 14.06 19.40
C SER A 511 -8.29 13.11 20.58
N ASP A 512 -9.28 12.20 20.53
CA ASP A 512 -9.57 11.18 21.55
C ASP A 512 -9.28 9.75 21.07
N ALA A 513 -8.64 9.58 19.90
CA ALA A 513 -8.21 8.27 19.41
C ALA A 513 -7.02 7.80 20.25
N ASN A 514 -7.33 7.19 21.38
CA ASN A 514 -6.43 6.33 22.13
C ASN A 514 -5.78 5.36 21.14
N PHE A 515 -4.50 5.59 20.82
CA PHE A 515 -3.61 4.83 19.93
C PHE A 515 -3.52 3.32 20.25
N TYR A 516 -4.24 2.86 21.28
CA TYR A 516 -4.41 1.49 21.72
C TYR A 516 -4.97 0.56 20.63
N ASN A 517 -5.82 1.04 19.72
CA ASN A 517 -6.48 0.16 18.75
C ASN A 517 -5.58 -0.26 17.56
N VAL A 518 -4.49 0.46 17.28
CA VAL A 518 -3.51 0.04 16.25
C VAL A 518 -2.61 -1.09 16.76
N CYS A 519 -2.52 -1.30 18.07
CA CYS A 519 -1.63 -2.29 18.70
C CYS A 519 -2.35 -3.46 19.38
N ALA A 520 -3.68 -3.60 19.25
CA ALA A 520 -4.47 -4.61 19.94
C ALA A 520 -4.62 -5.95 19.18
N VAL A 521 -3.67 -6.32 18.32
CA VAL A 521 -3.58 -7.68 17.75
C VAL A 521 -2.26 -8.31 18.17
N HIS A 522 -2.14 -8.56 19.47
CA HIS A 522 -1.16 -9.48 20.04
C HIS A 522 -1.90 -10.39 21.03
N ILE A 523 -2.21 -11.61 20.59
CA ILE A 523 -2.40 -12.79 21.44
C ILE A 523 -1.70 -13.97 20.76
#